data_AF-A0A661TR79-F1
#
_entry.id   AF-A0A661TR79-F1
#
_cell.length_a   1.000
_cell.length_b   1.000
_cell.length_c   1.000
_cell.angle_alpha   90.00
_cell.angle_beta   90.00
_cell.angle_gamma   90.00
#
_symmetry.space_group_name_H-M   'P 1'
#
loop_
_entity.id
_entity.type
_entity.pdbx_description
1 polymer ?
#
loop_
_entity_poly.entity_id
_entity_poly.type
_entity_poly.pdbx_seq_one_letter_code
_entity_poly.pdbx_strand_id
1 'polypeptide(L)'
;MNSSCSSQRCLYFARSYLRELNFRKTISINVMCGYDTDCNSATASPIRGALKEKKGIPEEMSKPLNDRIKSTLFGYSDGRISNLGKRTFELVFNK
;
A
#
# COMPACT_ATOMS: atom_id res chain seq x y z
N MET A 1 -3.63 15.78 -22.68
CA MET A 1 -2.97 14.47 -22.44
C MET A 1 -3.44 13.92 -21.11
N ASN A 2 -4.02 12.72 -21.10
CA ASN A 2 -4.78 12.18 -19.96
C ASN A 2 -3.84 11.57 -18.90
N SER A 3 -3.90 12.10 -17.67
CA SER A 3 -3.17 11.67 -16.48
C SER A 3 -3.41 10.20 -16.10
N SER A 4 -4.47 9.57 -16.61
CA SER A 4 -4.85 8.17 -16.34
C SER A 4 -3.97 7.13 -17.06
N CYS A 5 -3.21 7.50 -18.11
CA CYS A 5 -2.48 6.54 -18.94
C CYS A 5 -1.06 6.22 -18.41
N SER A 6 -0.45 7.15 -17.67
CA SER A 6 0.91 7.01 -17.15
C SER A 6 0.99 6.09 -15.93
N SER A 7 0.01 6.17 -15.02
CA SER A 7 -0.05 5.36 -13.80
C SER A 7 -0.26 3.87 -14.08
N GLN A 8 -1.09 3.54 -15.06
CA GLN A 8 -1.32 2.14 -15.48
C GLN A 8 -0.05 1.46 -16.01
N ARG A 9 0.85 2.18 -16.70
CA ARG A 9 2.11 1.59 -17.20
C ARG A 9 3.04 1.18 -16.07
N CYS A 10 3.07 1.96 -15.00
CA CYS A 10 3.88 1.68 -13.81
C CYS A 10 3.40 0.41 -13.08
N LEU A 11 2.08 0.28 -12.90
CA LEU A 11 1.47 -0.94 -12.39
C LEU A 11 1.74 -2.16 -13.27
N TYR A 12 1.71 -2.01 -14.60
CA TYR A 12 2.05 -3.09 -15.54
C TYR A 12 3.50 -3.57 -15.39
N PHE A 13 4.45 -2.65 -15.23
CA PHE A 13 5.85 -3.01 -15.03
C PHE A 13 6.10 -3.62 -13.63
N ALA A 14 5.50 -3.03 -12.58
CA ALA A 14 5.54 -3.55 -11.22
C ALA A 14 4.86 -4.92 -11.07
N ARG A 15 3.92 -5.28 -11.96
CA ARG A 15 3.27 -6.61 -12.02
C ARG A 15 4.25 -7.76 -12.25
N SER A 16 5.33 -7.54 -13.00
CA SER A 16 6.38 -8.56 -13.13
C SER A 16 7.03 -8.86 -11.77
N TYR A 17 7.27 -7.81 -10.97
CA TYR A 17 7.86 -7.92 -9.64
C TYR A 17 6.88 -8.37 -8.55
N LEU A 18 5.57 -8.21 -8.77
CA LEU A 18 4.54 -8.87 -7.96
C LEU A 18 4.70 -10.41 -8.01
N ARG A 19 5.12 -10.98 -9.16
CA ARG A 19 5.40 -12.43 -9.29
C ARG A 19 6.66 -12.85 -8.56
N GLU A 20 7.70 -12.01 -8.55
CA GLU A 20 8.95 -12.26 -7.82
C GLU A 20 8.80 -12.11 -6.29
N LEU A 21 7.61 -11.74 -5.83
CA LEU A 21 7.30 -11.70 -4.42
C LEU A 21 8.20 -10.74 -3.59
N ASN A 22 8.73 -9.66 -4.16
CA ASN A 22 9.58 -8.70 -3.45
C ASN A 22 8.89 -7.35 -3.19
N PHE A 23 8.45 -7.10 -1.94
CA PHE A 23 7.71 -5.90 -1.55
C PHE A 23 8.50 -4.60 -1.79
N ARG A 24 9.77 -4.57 -1.39
CA ARG A 24 10.65 -3.41 -1.53
C ARG A 24 10.82 -3.01 -3.00
N LYS A 25 11.16 -3.98 -3.87
CA LYS A 25 11.35 -3.73 -5.31
C LYS A 25 10.08 -3.20 -5.95
N THR A 26 8.91 -3.79 -5.65
CA THR A 26 7.62 -3.34 -6.18
C THR A 26 7.36 -1.87 -5.85
N ILE A 27 7.59 -1.44 -4.61
CA ILE A 27 7.40 -0.05 -4.20
C ILE A 27 8.43 0.88 -4.84
N SER A 28 9.72 0.52 -4.78
CA SER A 28 10.77 1.36 -5.36
C SER A 28 10.54 1.62 -6.84
N ILE A 29 10.10 0.62 -7.60
CA ILE A 29 9.77 0.76 -9.02
C ILE A 29 8.58 1.68 -9.24
N ASN A 30 7.51 1.54 -8.45
CA ASN A 30 6.34 2.41 -8.53
C ASN A 30 6.68 3.88 -8.19
N VAL A 31 7.59 4.11 -7.25
CA VAL A 31 8.05 5.47 -6.89
C VAL A 31 8.96 6.07 -7.96
N MET A 32 9.89 5.28 -8.52
CA MET A 32 10.80 5.75 -9.58
C MET A 32 10.07 6.08 -10.90
N CYS A 33 8.82 5.67 -11.02
CA CYS A 33 7.98 5.88 -12.19
C CYS A 33 7.51 7.35 -12.36
N GLY A 34 7.70 8.21 -11.35
CA GLY A 34 7.63 9.67 -11.44
C GLY A 34 6.24 10.29 -11.61
N TYR A 35 5.22 9.53 -12.02
CA TYR A 35 3.83 9.97 -12.13
C TYR A 35 2.95 9.20 -11.14
N ASP A 36 2.23 9.92 -10.28
CA ASP A 36 1.18 9.37 -9.40
C ASP A 36 1.72 8.23 -8.51
N THR A 37 2.88 8.49 -7.90
CA THR A 37 3.71 7.49 -7.21
C THR A 37 3.06 6.95 -5.95
N ASP A 38 2.25 7.77 -5.29
CA ASP A 38 1.48 7.44 -4.10
C ASP A 38 0.30 6.54 -4.45
N CYS A 39 -0.46 6.82 -5.51
CA CYS A 39 -1.60 5.99 -5.89
C CYS A 39 -1.16 4.61 -6.43
N ASN A 40 -0.10 4.57 -7.23
CA ASN A 40 0.42 3.32 -7.79
C ASN A 40 0.97 2.41 -6.69
N SER A 41 1.69 3.00 -5.74
CA SER A 41 2.22 2.28 -4.58
C SER A 41 1.08 1.85 -3.64
N ALA A 42 0.09 2.71 -3.40
CA ALA A 42 -1.08 2.39 -2.57
C ALA A 42 -1.96 1.29 -3.18
N THR A 43 -1.94 1.10 -4.50
CA THR A 43 -2.70 0.04 -5.18
C THR A 43 -1.94 -1.30 -5.16
N ALA A 44 -0.64 -1.30 -5.45
CA ALA A 44 0.14 -2.54 -5.54
C ALA A 44 0.53 -3.13 -4.17
N SER A 45 0.79 -2.27 -3.17
CA SER A 45 1.34 -2.69 -1.88
C SER A 45 0.37 -3.51 -1.02
N PRO A 46 -0.94 -3.19 -0.93
CA PRO A 46 -1.90 -3.99 -0.17
C PRO A 46 -2.07 -5.40 -0.73
N ILE A 47 -2.13 -5.55 -2.07
CA ILE A 47 -2.17 -6.86 -2.74
C ILE A 47 -0.93 -7.67 -2.34
N ARG A 48 0.25 -7.03 -2.35
CA ARG A 48 1.49 -7.68 -1.93
C ARG A 48 1.49 -8.03 -0.46
N GLY A 49 1.05 -7.13 0.42
CA GLY A 49 0.97 -7.34 1.87
C GLY A 49 0.02 -8.46 2.26
N ALA A 50 -1.12 -8.59 1.56
CA ALA A 50 -2.04 -9.72 1.71
C ALA A 50 -1.39 -11.04 1.28
N LEU A 51 -0.61 -11.05 0.19
CA LEU A 51 0.10 -12.23 -0.32
C LEU A 51 1.34 -12.66 0.50
N LYS A 52 1.87 -11.82 1.40
CA LYS A 52 3.14 -12.06 2.11
C LYS A 52 3.01 -12.25 3.62
N GLU A 53 1.79 -12.16 4.14
CA GLU A 53 1.50 -11.92 5.56
C GLU A 53 2.26 -10.69 6.11
N LYS A 54 1.90 -10.23 7.31
CA LYS A 54 2.52 -9.05 7.94
C LYS A 54 4.05 -9.13 8.02
N LYS A 55 4.62 -10.34 8.13
CA LYS A 55 6.07 -10.62 8.21
C LYS A 55 6.83 -10.32 6.91
N GLY A 56 6.12 -10.19 5.79
CA GLY A 56 6.75 -9.94 4.51
C GLY A 56 6.91 -8.46 4.14
N ILE A 57 6.45 -7.55 5.01
CA ILE A 57 6.68 -6.11 4.89
C ILE A 57 8.03 -5.78 5.54
N PRO A 58 8.99 -5.17 4.82
CA PRO A 58 10.27 -4.76 5.38
C PRO A 58 10.10 -3.86 6.60
N GLU A 59 10.81 -4.15 7.69
CA GLU A 59 10.75 -3.34 8.92
C GLU A 59 11.20 -1.90 8.67
N GLU A 60 12.18 -1.70 7.79
CA GLU A 60 12.65 -0.38 7.35
C GLU A 60 11.54 0.53 6.77
N MET A 61 10.48 -0.06 6.19
CA MET A 61 9.36 0.67 5.61
C MET A 61 8.18 0.81 6.59
N SER A 62 7.98 -0.17 7.47
CA SER A 62 6.85 -0.14 8.43
C SER A 62 7.19 0.62 9.72
N LYS A 63 8.44 0.55 10.19
CA LYS A 63 8.91 1.17 11.43
C LYS A 63 8.74 2.70 11.47
N PRO A 64 9.02 3.46 10.38
CA PRO A 64 8.81 4.91 10.38
C PRO A 64 7.35 5.34 10.58
N LEU A 65 6.39 4.49 10.17
CA LEU A 65 4.95 4.76 10.35
C LEU A 65 4.50 4.59 11.80
N ASN A 66 5.26 3.84 12.60
CA ASN A 66 5.00 3.61 14.03
C ASN A 66 3.56 3.16 14.35
N ASP A 67 2.92 2.43 13.43
CA ASP A 67 1.51 2.03 13.52
C ASP A 67 0.55 3.22 13.76
N ARG A 68 0.89 4.43 13.33
CA ARG A 68 0.06 5.63 13.45
C ARG A 68 -0.51 6.05 12.10
N ILE A 69 -1.74 6.56 12.10
CA ILE A 69 -2.34 7.22 10.95
C ILE A 69 -3.02 8.50 11.40
N LYS A 70 -2.75 9.60 10.69
CA LYS A 70 -3.49 10.86 10.84
C LYS A 70 -4.44 11.01 9.67
N SER A 71 -5.68 11.35 9.94
CA SER A 71 -6.70 11.60 8.93
C SER A 71 -7.36 12.95 9.18
N THR A 72 -7.78 13.61 8.11
CA THR A 72 -8.53 14.87 8.19
C THR A 72 -10.02 14.62 8.48
N LEU A 73 -10.43 13.35 8.57
CA LEU A 73 -11.81 12.98 8.91
C LEU A 73 -12.15 13.43 10.33
N PHE A 74 -13.18 14.27 10.44
CA PHE A 74 -13.65 14.77 11.74
C PHE A 74 -14.04 13.61 12.66
N GLY A 75 -13.52 13.61 13.89
CA GLY A 75 -13.70 12.50 14.84
C GLY A 75 -12.77 11.29 14.65
N TYR A 76 -11.88 11.31 13.65
CA TYR A 76 -10.86 10.27 13.43
C TYR A 76 -9.52 10.89 13.03
N SER A 77 -8.97 11.76 13.89
CA SER A 77 -7.78 12.55 13.59
C SER A 77 -6.45 11.83 13.86
N ASP A 78 -6.41 10.96 14.86
CA ASP A 78 -5.26 10.12 15.22
C ASP A 78 -5.74 8.70 15.53
N GLY A 79 -5.19 7.73 14.80
CA GLY A 79 -5.57 6.33 14.89
C GLY A 79 -4.39 5.39 14.74
N ARG A 80 -4.64 4.11 14.96
CA ARG A 80 -3.68 3.04 14.67
C ARG A 80 -4.02 2.36 13.35
N ILE A 81 -3.02 2.16 12.49
CA ILE A 81 -3.19 1.44 11.22
C ILE A 81 -3.71 0.01 11.49
N SER A 82 -3.18 -0.64 12.52
CA SER A 82 -3.61 -1.96 12.98
C SER A 82 -5.08 -2.01 13.40
N ASN A 83 -5.57 -1.00 14.12
CA ASN A 83 -6.98 -0.92 14.53
C ASN A 83 -7.90 -0.69 13.32
N LEU A 84 -7.47 0.14 12.38
CA LEU A 84 -8.22 0.35 11.13
C LEU A 84 -8.36 -0.97 10.35
N GLY A 85 -7.25 -1.71 10.17
CA GLY A 85 -7.26 -3.00 9.50
C GLY A 85 -8.17 -4.04 10.18
N LYS A 86 -8.12 -4.13 11.52
CA LYS A 86 -9.00 -5.03 12.29
C LYS A 86 -10.48 -4.69 12.10
N ARG A 87 -10.86 -3.42 12.22
CA ARG A 87 -12.25 -2.96 12.02
C ARG A 87 -12.74 -3.27 10.61
N THR A 88 -11.92 -3.03 9.59
CA THR A 88 -12.28 -3.37 8.21
C THR A 88 -12.47 -4.87 8.03
N PHE A 89 -11.62 -5.69 8.65
CA PHE A 89 -11.76 -7.15 8.61
C PHE A 89 -13.06 -7.60 9.32
N GLU A 90 -13.34 -7.09 10.52
CA GLU A 90 -14.57 -7.38 11.26
C GLU A 90 -15.82 -7.00 10.45
N LEU A 91 -15.83 -5.84 9.77
CA LEU A 91 -16.97 -5.44 8.94
C LEU A 91 -17.23 -6.37 7.74
N VAL A 92 -16.18 -7.00 7.21
CA VAL A 92 -16.30 -7.90 6.05
C VAL A 92 -16.73 -9.30 6.47
N PHE A 93 -16.22 -9.81 7.60
CA PHE A 93 -16.39 -11.21 8.01
C PHE A 93 -17.40 -11.43 9.15
N ASN A 94 -17.78 -10.37 9.87
CA ASN A 94 -18.68 -10.44 11.03
C ASN A 94 -20.05 -9.83 10.70
N LYS A 95 -20.58 -10.22 9.53
CA LYS A 95 -21.96 -9.93 9.11
C LYS A 95 -22.91 -11.01 9.59
#